data_AF-A0A958N6K0-F1
#
_entry.id   AF-A0A958N6K0-F1
#
_cell.length_a   1.000
_cell.length_b   1.000
_cell.length_c   1.000
_cell.angle_alpha   90.00
_cell.angle_beta   90.00
_cell.angle_gamma   90.00
#
_symmetry.space_group_name_H-M   'P 1'
#
loop_
_entity.id
_entity.type
_entity.pdbx_description
1 polymer ?
#
loop_
_entity_poly.entity_id
_entity_poly.type
_entity_poly.pdbx_seq_one_letter_code
_entity_poly.pdbx_strand_id
1 'polypeptide(L)'
;MRSRNYVVIIVVIFAWSVTSSAKLQVKDLLRDANFASRTADHYKALRNFNYIRGKAPNSLVEMGIGQYLASLRVVGTEREVLEACQEMIKNVKKNKVSRLAYHCAKSLATGRYAPLANSFIKKISKKSEFYPYALVVDGALKMREGDGTSCIKRLSESLKVKFEKEGIVDLYHLTRARCYISSHKFEEAISEYQRIGQESPHYFQGLSEVGWLFFKTRNLERANEVFNIIAAAHKSIGYNGGKGVNDRMYFEAKYLRAYMDVLKRSTEYSVQRFNQLKVDAEAKYRAEEFFNGNVVGKIQKIVEKDSSQWIDIASSAPTVRDFIEFASNWVDQKLFSNLVSSLELSISLGKEKKRISKLEFSGREDYLASIDRLMSASNNEVGKKLTEVVTEANRSIKSVQIKAEMGKLELEWVDRNEGVRDANELLKGFQDSVRSVEDYLGG
;
A
#
# COMPACT_ATOMS: atom_id res chain seq x y z
N MET A 1 5.82 25.56 -4.32
CA MET A 1 4.81 26.52 -4.84
C MET A 1 5.45 27.35 -5.94
N ARG A 2 4.75 27.65 -7.05
CA ARG A 2 5.22 28.17 -8.38
C ARG A 2 5.63 27.15 -9.48
N SER A 3 5.18 25.90 -9.44
CA SER A 3 5.26 24.98 -10.61
C SER A 3 3.98 24.93 -11.48
N ARG A 4 2.91 25.63 -11.10
CA ARG A 4 1.57 25.49 -11.71
C ARG A 4 1.46 25.98 -13.16
N ASN A 5 2.33 26.86 -13.62
CA ASN A 5 2.22 27.43 -14.97
C ASN A 5 2.88 26.59 -16.07
N TYR A 6 3.72 25.60 -15.72
CA TYR A 6 4.45 24.82 -16.73
C TYR A 6 3.61 23.68 -17.31
N VAL A 7 2.70 23.07 -16.55
CA VAL A 7 1.89 21.93 -17.02
C VAL A 7 0.87 22.34 -18.10
N VAL A 8 0.31 23.55 -17.99
CA VAL A 8 -0.69 24.06 -18.95
C VAL A 8 -0.07 24.37 -20.31
N ILE A 9 1.19 24.80 -20.37
CA ILE A 9 1.87 25.15 -21.63
C ILE A 9 2.22 23.90 -22.46
N ILE A 10 2.46 22.75 -21.80
CA ILE A 10 2.86 21.49 -22.47
C ILE A 10 1.74 20.92 -23.36
N VAL A 11 0.47 21.19 -23.04
CA VAL A 11 -0.67 20.63 -23.78
C VAL A 11 -0.96 21.40 -25.08
N VAL A 12 -0.57 22.68 -25.17
CA VAL A 12 -0.98 23.55 -26.29
C VAL A 12 -0.08 23.37 -27.52
N ILE A 13 1.21 23.07 -27.36
CA ILE A 13 2.19 23.09 -28.47
C ILE A 13 2.05 21.88 -29.41
N PHE A 14 1.54 20.74 -28.96
CA PHE A 14 1.51 19.50 -29.77
C PHE A 14 0.18 19.20 -30.48
N ALA A 15 -0.83 20.07 -30.38
CA ALA A 15 -2.13 19.83 -31.01
C ALA A 15 -2.15 20.06 -32.54
N TRP A 16 -1.08 20.60 -33.14
CA TRP A 16 -1.12 21.17 -34.49
C TRP A 16 -0.45 20.35 -35.62
N SER A 17 0.27 19.25 -35.36
CA SER A 17 1.04 18.54 -36.41
C SER A 17 0.57 17.10 -36.74
N VAL A 18 -0.61 16.67 -36.28
CA VAL A 18 -1.17 15.35 -36.64
C VAL A 18 -2.44 15.53 -37.49
N THR A 19 -2.29 16.17 -38.64
CA THR A 19 -3.29 16.16 -39.70
C THR A 19 -2.71 15.39 -40.87
N SER A 20 -3.45 14.37 -41.33
CA SER A 20 -3.19 13.60 -42.56
C SER A 20 -2.03 12.59 -42.55
N SER A 21 -2.27 11.40 -42.00
CA SER A 21 -2.09 10.11 -42.71
C SER A 21 -2.23 8.96 -41.71
N ALA A 22 -2.99 7.93 -42.08
CA ALA A 22 -3.48 6.82 -41.23
C ALA A 22 -4.54 7.20 -40.18
N LYS A 23 -5.76 6.68 -40.37
CA LYS A 23 -6.79 6.58 -39.31
C LYS A 23 -6.28 5.66 -38.21
N LEU A 24 -5.37 6.12 -37.36
CA LEU A 24 -5.00 5.38 -36.15
C LEU A 24 -6.29 5.18 -35.34
N GLN A 25 -6.69 3.93 -35.19
CA GLN A 25 -7.93 3.64 -34.51
C GLN A 25 -7.74 4.01 -33.03
N VAL A 26 -8.78 4.60 -32.42
CA VAL A 26 -8.79 4.95 -30.98
C VAL A 26 -8.34 3.76 -30.11
N LYS A 27 -8.62 2.53 -30.55
CA LYS A 27 -8.21 1.28 -29.90
C LYS A 27 -6.69 1.08 -29.85
N ASP A 28 -5.97 1.43 -30.91
CA ASP A 28 -4.50 1.31 -30.98
C ASP A 28 -3.84 2.36 -30.08
N LEU A 29 -4.34 3.59 -30.11
CA LEU A 29 -3.90 4.65 -29.20
C LEU A 29 -4.15 4.28 -27.73
N LEU A 30 -5.29 3.63 -27.41
CA LEU A 30 -5.57 3.15 -26.07
C LEU A 30 -4.63 2.02 -25.65
N ARG A 31 -4.29 1.11 -26.56
CA ARG A 31 -3.31 0.05 -26.29
C ARG A 31 -1.93 0.63 -26.02
N ASP A 32 -1.48 1.58 -26.84
CA ASP A 32 -0.20 2.27 -26.67
C ASP A 32 -0.17 3.10 -25.37
N ALA A 33 -1.25 3.81 -25.04
CA ALA A 33 -1.37 4.55 -23.78
C ALA A 33 -1.31 3.62 -22.56
N ASN A 34 -2.04 2.51 -22.60
CA ASN A 34 -2.04 1.50 -21.53
C ASN A 34 -0.68 0.78 -21.42
N PHE A 35 0.00 0.54 -22.53
CA PHE A 35 1.36 0.00 -22.53
C PHE A 35 2.33 1.00 -21.89
N ALA A 36 2.33 2.25 -22.37
CA ALA A 36 3.16 3.33 -21.82
C ALA A 36 2.94 3.52 -20.31
N SER A 37 1.69 3.52 -19.85
CA SER A 37 1.36 3.63 -18.42
C SER A 37 1.88 2.46 -17.59
N ARG A 38 1.89 1.23 -18.12
CA ARG A 38 2.42 0.04 -17.41
C ARG A 38 3.94 0.05 -17.38
N THR A 39 4.58 0.61 -18.40
CA THR A 39 6.03 0.80 -18.47
C THR A 39 6.45 2.16 -17.93
N ALA A 40 5.76 2.70 -16.90
CA ALA A 40 6.07 3.96 -16.22
C ALA A 40 6.39 5.18 -17.14
N ASP A 41 5.88 5.23 -18.37
CA ASP A 41 6.03 6.34 -19.32
C ASP A 41 4.75 7.18 -19.32
N HIS A 42 4.49 7.78 -18.16
CA HIS A 42 3.23 8.46 -17.87
C HIS A 42 3.03 9.72 -18.71
N TYR A 43 4.10 10.40 -19.14
CA TYR A 43 3.97 11.54 -20.07
C TYR A 43 3.46 11.10 -21.45
N LYS A 44 4.01 10.02 -22.03
CA LYS A 44 3.49 9.46 -23.28
C LYS A 44 2.06 8.95 -23.09
N ALA A 45 1.81 8.22 -22.01
CA ALA A 45 0.48 7.70 -21.71
C ALA A 45 -0.56 8.83 -21.64
N LEU A 46 -0.27 9.92 -20.92
CA LEU A 46 -1.18 11.05 -20.78
C LEU A 46 -1.39 11.85 -22.05
N ARG A 47 -0.38 12.01 -22.91
CA ARG A 47 -0.59 12.62 -24.24
C ARG A 47 -1.63 11.82 -25.03
N ASN A 48 -1.45 10.51 -25.11
CA ASN A 48 -2.38 9.63 -25.80
C ASN A 48 -3.77 9.67 -25.15
N PHE A 49 -3.85 9.53 -23.82
CA PHE A 49 -5.12 9.57 -23.11
C PHE A 49 -5.84 10.91 -23.24
N ASN A 50 -5.14 12.05 -23.18
CA ASN A 50 -5.74 13.37 -23.35
C ASN A 50 -6.26 13.58 -24.78
N TYR A 51 -5.53 13.09 -25.79
CA TYR A 51 -6.03 13.06 -27.17
C TYR A 51 -7.31 12.24 -27.29
N ILE A 52 -7.31 11.00 -26.73
CA ILE A 52 -8.50 10.13 -26.72
C ILE A 52 -9.64 10.77 -25.92
N ARG A 53 -9.35 11.46 -24.81
CA ARG A 53 -10.34 12.16 -23.97
C ARG A 53 -11.09 13.22 -24.78
N GLY A 54 -10.38 13.98 -25.61
CA GLY A 54 -10.98 15.02 -26.46
C GLY A 54 -11.74 14.48 -27.67
N LYS A 55 -11.35 13.31 -28.22
CA LYS A 55 -11.95 12.74 -29.45
C LYS A 55 -12.98 11.64 -29.20
N ALA A 56 -12.78 10.82 -28.18
CA ALA A 56 -13.56 9.61 -27.89
C ALA A 56 -13.63 9.33 -26.37
N PRO A 57 -14.21 10.24 -25.55
CA PRO A 57 -14.23 10.13 -24.09
C PRO A 57 -14.89 8.84 -23.59
N ASN A 58 -15.90 8.33 -24.29
CA ASN A 58 -16.56 7.06 -23.93
C ASN A 58 -15.64 5.85 -24.06
N SER A 59 -14.78 5.81 -25.09
CA SER A 59 -13.80 4.74 -25.29
C SER A 59 -12.71 4.78 -24.22
N LEU A 60 -12.30 5.98 -23.80
CA LEU A 60 -11.39 6.14 -22.66
C LEU A 60 -11.99 5.55 -21.38
N VAL A 61 -13.26 5.88 -21.08
CA VAL A 61 -13.95 5.33 -19.90
C VAL A 61 -14.03 3.80 -19.94
N GLU A 62 -14.23 3.23 -21.12
CA GLU A 62 -14.41 1.79 -21.30
C GLU A 62 -13.11 0.97 -21.25
N MET A 63 -11.95 1.55 -21.52
CA MET A 63 -10.72 0.73 -21.67
C MET A 63 -9.47 1.30 -21.00
N GLY A 64 -9.47 2.57 -20.57
CA GLY A 64 -8.25 3.23 -20.11
C GLY A 64 -8.40 4.17 -18.92
N ILE A 65 -9.61 4.37 -18.38
CA ILE A 65 -9.82 5.36 -17.32
C ILE A 65 -9.02 5.09 -16.05
N GLY A 66 -8.83 3.83 -15.68
CA GLY A 66 -8.01 3.48 -14.51
C GLY A 66 -6.55 3.91 -14.69
N GLN A 67 -5.96 3.57 -15.84
CA GLN A 67 -4.58 3.90 -16.20
C GLN A 67 -4.40 5.40 -16.44
N TYR A 68 -5.41 6.08 -16.99
CA TYR A 68 -5.41 7.54 -17.13
C TYR A 68 -5.34 8.23 -15.78
N LEU A 69 -6.23 7.90 -14.84
CA LEU A 69 -6.22 8.51 -13.51
C LEU A 69 -4.98 8.14 -12.70
N ALA A 70 -4.45 6.92 -12.86
CA ALA A 70 -3.18 6.51 -12.26
C ALA A 70 -2.01 7.33 -12.81
N SER A 71 -1.90 7.48 -14.14
CA SER A 71 -0.85 8.31 -14.76
C SER A 71 -0.98 9.77 -14.35
N LEU A 72 -2.20 10.29 -14.27
CA LEU A 72 -2.47 11.66 -13.82
C LEU A 72 -2.08 11.86 -12.36
N ARG A 73 -2.22 10.83 -11.51
CA ARG A 73 -1.77 10.87 -10.12
C ARG A 73 -0.25 10.87 -10.00
N VAL A 74 0.47 10.19 -10.91
CA VAL A 74 1.94 10.13 -10.89
C VAL A 74 2.57 11.46 -11.32
N VAL A 75 2.12 12.05 -12.43
CA VAL A 75 2.74 13.30 -12.94
C VAL A 75 2.03 14.58 -12.52
N GLY A 76 0.80 14.47 -12.03
CA GLY A 76 -0.05 15.59 -11.64
C GLY A 76 -0.34 15.61 -10.14
N THR A 77 -1.34 16.38 -9.77
CA THR A 77 -1.80 16.58 -8.39
C THR A 77 -3.14 15.88 -8.18
N GLU A 78 -3.48 15.56 -6.92
CA GLU A 78 -4.82 15.04 -6.59
C GLU A 78 -5.94 15.99 -7.03
N ARG A 79 -5.65 17.29 -7.09
CA ARG A 79 -6.59 18.30 -7.60
C ARG A 79 -6.86 18.13 -9.10
N GLU A 80 -5.84 17.91 -9.90
CA GLU A 80 -6.00 17.67 -11.34
C GLU A 80 -6.77 16.37 -11.60
N VAL A 81 -6.56 15.33 -10.77
CA VAL A 81 -7.38 14.10 -10.81
C VAL A 81 -8.85 14.42 -10.54
N LEU A 82 -9.16 15.22 -9.52
CA LEU A 82 -10.52 15.65 -9.21
C LEU A 82 -11.14 16.46 -10.36
N GLU A 83 -10.42 17.44 -10.90
CA GLU A 83 -10.88 18.30 -11.99
C GLU A 83 -11.16 17.48 -13.25
N ALA A 84 -10.25 16.57 -13.64
CA ALA A 84 -10.46 15.66 -14.76
C ALA A 84 -11.69 14.76 -14.55
N CYS A 85 -11.88 14.24 -13.34
CA CYS A 85 -13.06 13.45 -12.98
C CYS A 85 -14.38 14.24 -13.09
N GLN A 86 -14.39 15.49 -12.63
CA GLN A 86 -15.58 16.35 -12.70
C GLN A 86 -15.89 16.77 -14.14
N GLU A 87 -14.88 17.10 -14.93
CA GLU A 87 -15.00 17.44 -16.35
C GLU A 87 -15.55 16.26 -17.14
N MET A 88 -14.91 15.08 -17.03
CA MET A 88 -15.27 13.91 -17.83
C MET A 88 -16.69 13.42 -17.54
N ILE A 89 -17.18 13.51 -16.30
CA ILE A 89 -18.56 13.09 -15.98
C ILE A 89 -19.60 13.88 -16.77
N LYS A 90 -19.34 15.14 -17.11
CA LYS A 90 -20.25 15.97 -17.91
C LYS A 90 -20.30 15.54 -19.38
N ASN A 91 -19.24 14.90 -19.87
CA ASN A 91 -18.99 14.66 -21.29
C ASN A 91 -19.15 13.19 -21.72
N VAL A 92 -19.48 12.28 -20.79
CA VAL A 92 -19.62 10.84 -21.07
C VAL A 92 -21.09 10.42 -21.12
N LYS A 93 -21.39 9.40 -21.92
CA LYS A 93 -22.74 8.82 -22.02
C LYS A 93 -23.19 8.30 -20.67
N LYS A 94 -24.49 8.43 -20.39
CA LYS A 94 -25.12 8.00 -19.12
C LYS A 94 -24.77 6.56 -18.70
N ASN A 95 -24.71 5.63 -19.66
CA ASN A 95 -24.36 4.22 -19.40
C ASN A 95 -22.87 4.00 -19.05
N LYS A 96 -22.00 4.99 -19.23
CA LYS A 96 -20.57 4.93 -18.85
C LYS A 96 -20.27 5.68 -17.54
N VAL A 97 -21.21 6.46 -17.01
CA VAL A 97 -21.02 7.26 -15.79
C VAL A 97 -20.63 6.40 -14.58
N SER A 98 -21.28 5.26 -14.36
CA SER A 98 -20.99 4.37 -13.23
C SER A 98 -19.52 3.93 -13.18
N ARG A 99 -18.95 3.57 -14.34
CA ARG A 99 -17.55 3.15 -14.46
C ARG A 99 -16.59 4.29 -14.13
N LEU A 100 -16.79 5.44 -14.76
CA LEU A 100 -15.98 6.63 -14.50
C LEU A 100 -16.05 7.03 -13.02
N ALA A 101 -17.26 7.10 -12.47
CA ALA A 101 -17.49 7.46 -11.08
C ALA A 101 -16.81 6.50 -10.11
N TYR A 102 -16.82 5.18 -10.37
CA TYR A 102 -16.07 4.20 -9.58
C TYR A 102 -14.57 4.48 -9.57
N HIS A 103 -13.94 4.66 -10.74
CA HIS A 103 -12.51 4.91 -10.82
C HIS A 103 -12.11 6.26 -10.19
N CYS A 104 -12.97 7.29 -10.30
CA CYS A 104 -12.79 8.56 -9.62
C CYS A 104 -12.88 8.41 -8.09
N ALA A 105 -13.89 7.70 -7.58
CA ALA A 105 -14.03 7.43 -6.15
C ALA A 105 -12.81 6.67 -5.60
N LYS A 106 -12.38 5.60 -6.28
CA LYS A 106 -11.21 4.81 -5.91
C LYS A 106 -9.94 5.67 -5.85
N SER A 107 -9.72 6.52 -6.85
CA SER A 107 -8.52 7.35 -6.95
C SER A 107 -8.45 8.41 -5.83
N LEU A 108 -9.59 8.96 -5.43
CA LEU A 108 -9.68 10.01 -4.41
C LEU A 108 -9.76 9.45 -2.97
N ALA A 109 -10.13 8.18 -2.78
CA ALA A 109 -10.41 7.60 -1.47
C ALA A 109 -9.22 7.59 -0.49
N THR A 110 -7.98 7.66 -0.98
CA THR A 110 -6.75 7.55 -0.16
C THR A 110 -6.08 8.89 0.13
N GLY A 111 -6.61 10.00 -0.42
CA GLY A 111 -5.97 11.31 -0.41
C GLY A 111 -6.68 12.37 0.42
N ARG A 112 -6.29 13.63 0.22
CA ARG A 112 -6.91 14.79 0.88
C ARG A 112 -8.38 14.96 0.46
N TYR A 113 -8.70 14.52 -0.74
CA TYR A 113 -10.05 14.62 -1.33
C TYR A 113 -10.94 13.41 -1.05
N ALA A 114 -10.57 12.54 -0.10
CA ALA A 114 -11.36 11.37 0.21
C ALA A 114 -12.83 11.65 0.62
N PRO A 115 -13.19 12.77 1.29
CA PRO A 115 -14.59 13.14 1.51
C PRO A 115 -15.39 13.32 0.21
N LEU A 116 -14.75 13.73 -0.88
CA LEU A 116 -15.40 13.92 -2.18
C LEU A 116 -15.63 12.60 -2.92
N ALA A 117 -14.94 11.50 -2.56
CA ALA A 117 -15.14 10.19 -3.18
C ALA A 117 -16.60 9.73 -3.04
N ASN A 118 -17.26 10.01 -1.91
CA ASN A 118 -18.68 9.73 -1.69
C ASN A 118 -19.60 10.39 -2.72
N SER A 119 -19.25 11.57 -3.21
CA SER A 119 -20.03 12.26 -4.26
C SER A 119 -20.01 11.51 -5.59
N PHE A 120 -18.92 10.80 -5.89
CA PHE A 120 -18.80 9.94 -7.06
C PHE A 120 -19.51 8.60 -6.84
N ILE A 121 -19.39 7.99 -5.67
CA ILE A 121 -20.09 6.74 -5.33
C ILE A 121 -21.60 6.88 -5.53
N LYS A 122 -22.19 8.01 -5.11
CA LYS A 122 -23.62 8.31 -5.30
C LYS A 122 -24.08 8.36 -6.77
N LYS A 123 -23.17 8.56 -7.72
CA LYS A 123 -23.47 8.58 -9.17
C LYS A 123 -23.50 7.19 -9.81
N ILE A 124 -23.13 6.14 -9.07
CA ILE A 124 -23.05 4.77 -9.58
C ILE A 124 -24.42 4.12 -9.48
N SER A 125 -24.96 3.69 -10.63
CA SER A 125 -26.24 3.00 -10.69
C SER A 125 -26.19 1.65 -9.96
N LYS A 126 -27.22 1.34 -9.16
CA LYS A 126 -27.37 0.04 -8.46
C LYS A 126 -27.45 -1.18 -9.39
N LYS A 127 -27.74 -0.95 -10.68
CA LYS A 127 -27.78 -1.97 -11.75
C LYS A 127 -26.42 -2.15 -12.46
N SER A 128 -25.43 -1.33 -12.14
CA SER A 128 -24.10 -1.38 -12.76
C SER A 128 -23.25 -2.51 -12.19
N GLU A 129 -22.41 -3.14 -13.01
CA GLU A 129 -21.35 -4.08 -12.58
C GLU A 129 -20.36 -3.44 -11.59
N PHE A 130 -20.15 -2.12 -11.66
CA PHE A 130 -19.30 -1.38 -10.72
C PHE A 130 -19.93 -1.12 -9.34
N TYR A 131 -21.22 -1.44 -9.14
CA TYR A 131 -21.89 -1.13 -7.88
C TYR A 131 -21.33 -1.92 -6.68
N PRO A 132 -21.08 -3.25 -6.76
CA PRO A 132 -20.43 -3.98 -5.68
C PRO A 132 -19.05 -3.41 -5.32
N TYR A 133 -18.21 -3.11 -6.32
CA TYR A 133 -16.91 -2.48 -6.10
C TYR A 133 -17.02 -1.11 -5.40
N ALA A 134 -18.03 -0.32 -5.75
CA ALA A 134 -18.28 0.96 -5.11
C ALA A 134 -18.67 0.83 -3.64
N LEU A 135 -19.43 -0.22 -3.28
CA LEU A 135 -19.80 -0.50 -1.88
C LEU A 135 -18.58 -0.87 -1.03
N VAL A 136 -17.58 -1.56 -1.61
CA VAL A 136 -16.30 -1.82 -0.92
C VAL A 136 -15.57 -0.51 -0.63
N VAL A 137 -15.50 0.40 -1.61
CA VAL A 137 -14.87 1.71 -1.42
C VAL A 137 -15.65 2.55 -0.38
N ASP A 138 -16.98 2.57 -0.44
CA ASP A 138 -17.84 3.23 0.55
C ASP A 138 -17.60 2.67 1.96
N GLY A 139 -17.54 1.34 2.10
CA GLY A 139 -17.24 0.67 3.35
C GLY A 139 -15.88 1.07 3.93
N ALA A 140 -14.84 1.12 3.09
CA ALA A 140 -13.52 1.58 3.51
C ALA A 140 -13.52 3.04 3.98
N LEU A 141 -14.27 3.92 3.29
CA LEU A 141 -14.42 5.32 3.71
C LEU A 141 -15.15 5.40 5.06
N LYS A 142 -16.22 4.63 5.26
CA LYS A 142 -17.00 4.57 6.49
C LYS A 142 -16.21 4.06 7.70
N MET A 143 -15.39 3.03 7.51
CA MET A 143 -14.48 2.54 8.56
C MET A 143 -13.48 3.61 9.00
N ARG A 144 -12.94 4.38 8.05
CA ARG A 144 -12.04 5.49 8.38
C ARG A 144 -12.76 6.62 9.12
N GLU A 145 -14.06 6.78 8.90
CA GLU A 145 -14.92 7.68 9.67
C GLU A 145 -15.33 7.10 11.04
N GLY A 146 -14.92 5.86 11.37
CA GLY A 146 -15.33 5.16 12.59
C GLY A 146 -16.78 4.64 12.57
N ASP A 147 -17.46 4.73 11.43
CA ASP A 147 -18.88 4.38 11.27
C ASP A 147 -19.04 2.94 10.78
N GLY A 148 -18.65 1.98 11.63
CA GLY A 148 -18.77 0.55 11.33
C GLY A 148 -20.21 0.10 11.07
N THR A 149 -21.18 0.67 11.80
CA THR A 149 -22.59 0.29 11.71
C THR A 149 -23.19 0.64 10.35
N SER A 150 -22.94 1.85 9.83
CA SER A 150 -23.36 2.21 8.48
C SER A 150 -22.62 1.39 7.43
N CYS A 151 -21.34 1.07 7.64
CA CYS A 151 -20.62 0.17 6.74
C CYS A 151 -21.31 -1.21 6.63
N ILE A 152 -21.62 -1.86 7.76
CA ILE A 152 -22.30 -3.17 7.77
C ILE A 152 -23.64 -3.09 7.03
N LYS A 153 -24.42 -2.03 7.28
CA LYS A 153 -25.71 -1.80 6.59
C LYS A 153 -25.53 -1.66 5.08
N ARG A 154 -24.44 -1.06 4.63
CA ARG A 154 -24.12 -0.91 3.19
C ARG A 154 -23.64 -2.20 2.55
N LEU A 155 -22.98 -3.06 3.30
CA LEU A 155 -22.51 -4.38 2.88
C LEU A 155 -23.46 -5.49 3.34
N SER A 156 -24.78 -5.31 3.18
CA SER A 156 -25.78 -6.28 3.65
C SER A 156 -25.64 -7.65 2.99
N GLU A 157 -25.98 -8.72 3.72
CA GLU A 157 -25.94 -10.12 3.22
C GLU A 157 -26.75 -10.30 1.93
N SER A 158 -27.88 -9.61 1.80
CA SER A 158 -28.73 -9.63 0.60
C SER A 158 -28.01 -9.16 -0.68
N LEU A 159 -26.88 -8.47 -0.56
CA LEU A 159 -26.07 -8.03 -1.69
C LEU A 159 -24.96 -9.02 -2.04
N LYS A 160 -24.69 -10.05 -1.23
CA LYS A 160 -23.60 -11.03 -1.41
C LYS A 160 -23.61 -11.66 -2.81
N VAL A 161 -24.78 -12.06 -3.30
CA VAL A 161 -24.95 -12.64 -4.64
C VAL A 161 -24.40 -11.74 -5.75
N LYS A 162 -24.44 -10.41 -5.57
CA LYS A 162 -23.82 -9.47 -6.52
C LYS A 162 -22.30 -9.50 -6.46
N PHE A 163 -21.70 -9.66 -5.30
CA PHE A 163 -20.24 -9.76 -5.16
C PHE A 163 -19.71 -11.10 -5.71
N GLU A 164 -20.46 -12.19 -5.51
CA GLU A 164 -20.17 -13.51 -6.09
C GLU A 164 -20.18 -13.44 -7.62
N LYS A 165 -21.21 -12.84 -8.20
CA LYS A 165 -21.33 -12.66 -9.66
C LYS A 165 -20.14 -11.89 -10.27
N GLU A 166 -19.62 -10.90 -9.55
CA GLU A 166 -18.50 -10.08 -10.00
C GLU A 166 -17.13 -10.66 -9.62
N GLY A 167 -17.07 -11.84 -8.98
CA GLY A 167 -15.82 -12.50 -8.59
C GLY A 167 -15.04 -11.80 -7.48
N ILE A 168 -15.70 -11.02 -6.62
CA ILE A 168 -15.08 -10.27 -5.52
C ILE A 168 -15.68 -10.57 -4.15
N VAL A 169 -16.23 -11.78 -3.98
CA VAL A 169 -16.87 -12.19 -2.72
C VAL A 169 -15.90 -12.25 -1.53
N ASP A 170 -14.64 -12.62 -1.75
CA ASP A 170 -13.63 -12.62 -0.69
C ASP A 170 -13.30 -11.21 -0.22
N LEU A 171 -13.18 -10.26 -1.15
CA LEU A 171 -12.97 -8.85 -0.82
C LEU A 171 -14.18 -8.27 -0.08
N TYR A 172 -15.38 -8.73 -0.41
CA TYR A 172 -16.59 -8.41 0.34
C TYR A 172 -16.52 -8.91 1.79
N HIS A 173 -16.19 -10.19 2.00
CA HIS A 173 -16.05 -10.78 3.33
C HIS A 173 -14.96 -10.08 4.15
N LEU A 174 -13.78 -9.85 3.56
CA LEU A 174 -12.70 -9.07 4.19
C LEU A 174 -13.18 -7.68 4.63
N THR A 175 -13.87 -6.95 3.75
CA THR A 175 -14.31 -5.58 4.06
C THR A 175 -15.41 -5.57 5.12
N ARG A 176 -16.38 -6.50 5.01
CA ARG A 176 -17.49 -6.59 5.96
C ARG A 176 -17.00 -7.02 7.36
N ALA A 177 -16.05 -7.95 7.44
CA ALA A 177 -15.40 -8.34 8.69
C ALA A 177 -14.76 -7.13 9.38
N ARG A 178 -14.00 -6.32 8.66
CA ARG A 178 -13.43 -5.07 9.21
C ARG A 178 -14.49 -4.08 9.68
N CYS A 179 -15.63 -4.01 9.01
CA CYS A 179 -16.75 -3.20 9.46
C CYS A 179 -17.37 -3.72 10.76
N TYR A 180 -17.45 -5.05 10.94
CA TYR A 180 -17.81 -5.65 12.22
C TYR A 180 -16.79 -5.33 13.32
N ILE A 181 -15.48 -5.37 13.02
CA ILE A 181 -14.43 -4.94 13.96
C ILE A 181 -14.63 -3.48 14.39
N SER A 182 -14.88 -2.58 13.43
CA SER A 182 -15.15 -1.15 13.70
C SER A 182 -16.41 -0.92 14.54
N SER A 183 -17.29 -1.91 14.64
CA SER A 183 -18.48 -1.90 15.51
C SER A 183 -18.33 -2.77 16.76
N HIS A 184 -17.12 -3.22 17.09
CA HIS A 184 -16.82 -4.11 18.22
C HIS A 184 -17.57 -5.46 18.21
N LYS A 185 -17.94 -5.96 17.02
CA LYS A 185 -18.65 -7.23 16.80
C LYS A 185 -17.67 -8.33 16.37
N PHE A 186 -16.87 -8.82 17.31
CA PHE A 186 -15.71 -9.65 16.99
C PHE A 186 -16.06 -11.06 16.49
N GLU A 187 -17.11 -11.68 17.01
CA GLU A 187 -17.53 -13.03 16.58
C GLU A 187 -18.06 -13.01 15.14
N GLU A 188 -18.86 -12.01 14.78
CA GLU A 188 -19.32 -11.83 13.41
C GLU A 188 -18.15 -11.51 12.46
N ALA A 189 -17.16 -10.74 12.90
CA ALA A 189 -15.96 -10.49 12.12
C ALA A 189 -15.16 -11.78 11.84
N ILE A 190 -14.97 -12.62 12.86
CA ILE A 190 -14.30 -13.93 12.70
C ILE A 190 -15.06 -14.80 11.70
N SER A 191 -16.39 -14.88 11.81
CA SER A 191 -17.23 -15.65 10.88
C SER A 191 -17.09 -15.18 9.44
N GLU A 192 -17.03 -13.86 9.20
CA GLU A 192 -16.83 -13.31 7.86
C GLU A 192 -15.43 -13.62 7.32
N TYR A 193 -14.36 -13.53 8.10
CA TYR A 193 -13.02 -13.92 7.62
C TYR A 193 -12.92 -15.40 7.27
N GLN A 194 -13.58 -16.28 8.03
CA GLN A 194 -13.59 -17.72 7.75
C GLN A 194 -14.28 -18.07 6.41
N ARG A 195 -15.02 -17.14 5.82
CA ARG A 195 -15.63 -17.30 4.49
C ARG A 195 -14.70 -16.95 3.33
N ILE A 196 -13.50 -16.40 3.60
CA ILE A 196 -12.51 -16.09 2.57
C ILE A 196 -11.85 -17.40 2.10
N GLY A 197 -11.87 -17.66 0.80
CA GLY A 197 -11.26 -18.87 0.22
C GLY A 197 -9.73 -18.92 0.40
N GLN A 198 -9.16 -20.12 0.54
CA GLN A 198 -7.71 -20.32 0.71
C GLN A 198 -6.88 -19.83 -0.49
N GLU A 199 -7.44 -19.94 -1.70
CA GLU A 199 -6.82 -19.44 -2.95
C GLU A 199 -6.93 -17.91 -3.11
N SER A 200 -7.65 -17.24 -2.20
CA SER A 200 -7.84 -15.80 -2.26
C SER A 200 -6.52 -15.08 -2.00
N PRO A 201 -6.21 -14.00 -2.75
CA PRO A 201 -5.09 -13.12 -2.39
C PRO A 201 -5.29 -12.44 -1.03
N HIS A 202 -6.49 -12.51 -0.46
CA HIS A 202 -6.83 -11.95 0.86
C HIS A 202 -6.80 -12.96 2.00
N TYR A 203 -6.48 -14.24 1.72
CA TYR A 203 -6.57 -15.30 2.71
C TYR A 203 -5.69 -15.06 3.94
N PHE A 204 -4.38 -14.86 3.75
CA PHE A 204 -3.45 -14.63 4.86
C PHE A 204 -3.72 -13.32 5.60
N GLN A 205 -4.23 -12.30 4.90
CA GLN A 205 -4.67 -11.06 5.54
C GLN A 205 -5.86 -11.32 6.47
N GLY A 206 -6.88 -12.04 6.00
CA GLY A 206 -8.01 -12.44 6.83
C GLY A 206 -7.59 -13.32 8.00
N LEU A 207 -6.71 -14.29 7.76
CA LEU A 207 -6.18 -15.20 8.79
C LEU A 207 -5.41 -14.44 9.89
N SER A 208 -4.57 -13.47 9.50
CA SER A 208 -3.87 -12.60 10.44
C SER A 208 -4.84 -11.79 11.30
N GLU A 209 -5.93 -11.27 10.71
CA GLU A 209 -6.94 -10.52 11.45
C GLU A 209 -7.76 -11.42 12.38
N VAL A 210 -8.07 -12.67 11.99
CA VAL A 210 -8.69 -13.67 12.87
C VAL A 210 -7.82 -13.98 14.08
N GLY A 211 -6.51 -14.20 13.88
CA GLY A 211 -5.58 -14.45 14.99
C GLY A 211 -5.59 -13.31 16.00
N TRP A 212 -5.59 -12.06 15.52
CA TRP A 212 -5.72 -10.87 16.35
C TRP A 212 -7.05 -10.79 17.10
N LEU A 213 -8.15 -11.18 16.46
CA LEU A 213 -9.47 -11.19 17.09
C LEU A 213 -9.56 -12.23 18.20
N PHE A 214 -9.11 -13.47 17.96
CA PHE A 214 -9.03 -14.49 19.01
C PHE A 214 -8.14 -14.06 20.18
N PHE A 215 -7.01 -13.41 19.88
CA PHE A 215 -6.15 -12.86 20.92
C PHE A 215 -6.88 -11.79 21.76
N LYS A 216 -7.59 -10.85 21.11
CA LYS A 216 -8.36 -9.79 21.79
C LYS A 216 -9.53 -10.35 22.61
N THR A 217 -10.20 -11.40 22.15
CA THR A 217 -11.28 -12.08 22.88
C THR A 217 -10.77 -13.10 23.90
N ARG A 218 -9.46 -13.13 24.18
CA ARG A 218 -8.80 -14.03 25.14
C ARG A 218 -8.90 -15.52 24.79
N ASN A 219 -9.23 -15.87 23.56
CA ASN A 219 -9.15 -17.24 23.06
C ASN A 219 -7.72 -17.57 22.59
N LEU A 220 -6.81 -17.70 23.56
CA LEU A 220 -5.38 -17.82 23.30
C LEU A 220 -4.99 -19.11 22.56
N GLU A 221 -5.77 -20.18 22.72
CA GLU A 221 -5.53 -21.46 22.03
C GLU A 221 -5.74 -21.31 20.52
N ARG A 222 -6.91 -20.83 20.10
CA ARG A 222 -7.21 -20.60 18.68
C ARG A 222 -6.33 -19.52 18.08
N ALA A 223 -6.00 -18.47 18.83
CA ALA A 223 -5.04 -17.46 18.37
C ALA A 223 -3.67 -18.09 18.08
N ASN A 224 -3.17 -18.96 18.97
CA ASN A 224 -1.88 -19.65 18.77
C ASN A 224 -1.90 -20.61 17.58
N GLU A 225 -2.99 -21.34 17.35
CA GLU A 225 -3.16 -22.19 16.17
C GLU A 225 -3.07 -21.36 14.88
N VAL A 226 -3.81 -20.25 14.81
CA VAL A 226 -3.84 -19.37 13.65
C VAL A 226 -2.45 -18.76 13.37
N PHE A 227 -1.78 -18.23 14.39
CA PHE A 227 -0.45 -17.68 14.22
C PHE A 227 0.61 -18.75 13.91
N ASN A 228 0.40 -20.00 14.32
CA ASN A 228 1.27 -21.10 13.92
C ASN A 228 1.14 -21.41 12.42
N ILE A 229 -0.09 -21.38 11.87
CA ILE A 229 -0.33 -21.53 10.43
C ILE A 229 0.38 -20.42 9.65
N ILE A 230 0.26 -19.16 10.09
CA ILE A 230 0.94 -18.01 9.46
C ILE A 230 2.46 -18.19 9.48
N ALA A 231 3.03 -18.53 10.64
CA ALA A 231 4.47 -18.73 10.78
C ALA A 231 5.00 -19.92 9.94
N ALA A 232 4.20 -20.98 9.77
CA ALA A 232 4.55 -22.14 8.96
C ALA A 232 4.48 -21.82 7.45
N ALA A 233 3.46 -21.09 7.01
CA ALA A 233 3.28 -20.72 5.60
C ALA A 233 4.41 -19.82 5.07
N HIS A 234 5.01 -18.98 5.92
CA HIS A 234 6.18 -18.18 5.55
C HIS A 234 7.38 -19.05 5.14
N LYS A 235 7.59 -20.19 5.82
CA LYS A 235 8.71 -21.10 5.51
C LYS A 235 8.51 -21.89 4.23
N SER A 236 7.28 -22.24 3.88
CA SER A 236 6.99 -23.15 2.77
C SER A 236 6.93 -22.46 1.41
N ILE A 237 6.55 -21.18 1.36
CA ILE A 237 6.24 -20.51 0.09
C ILE A 237 7.51 -19.98 -0.60
N GLY A 238 8.63 -19.87 0.10
CA GLY A 238 9.81 -19.19 -0.43
C GLY A 238 9.50 -17.71 -0.75
N TYR A 239 10.52 -16.92 -1.04
CA TYR A 239 10.37 -15.47 -1.22
C TYR A 239 9.64 -15.08 -2.53
N ASN A 240 9.23 -16.05 -3.36
CA ASN A 240 8.71 -15.79 -4.70
C ASN A 240 7.19 -15.58 -4.73
N GLY A 241 6.76 -14.31 -4.61
CA GLY A 241 5.61 -13.81 -5.38
C GLY A 241 4.26 -13.72 -4.65
N GLY A 242 4.12 -12.70 -3.79
CA GLY A 242 2.91 -11.85 -3.72
C GLY A 242 1.58 -12.43 -3.23
N LYS A 243 1.49 -13.74 -2.92
CA LYS A 243 0.26 -14.38 -2.39
C LYS A 243 0.43 -14.98 -1.00
N GLY A 244 1.52 -14.67 -0.31
CA GLY A 244 1.93 -15.33 0.93
C GLY A 244 1.94 -14.43 2.16
N VAL A 245 2.42 -15.02 3.26
CA VAL A 245 2.75 -14.32 4.50
C VAL A 245 3.98 -13.44 4.23
N ASN A 246 3.84 -12.13 4.37
CA ASN A 246 4.99 -11.22 4.30
C ASN A 246 5.79 -11.26 5.61
N ASP A 247 7.01 -10.73 5.60
CA ASP A 247 7.89 -10.81 6.78
C ASP A 247 7.25 -10.14 8.01
N ARG A 248 6.58 -9.00 7.84
CA ARG A 248 5.86 -8.34 8.94
C ARG A 248 4.82 -9.26 9.59
N MET A 249 3.95 -9.91 8.81
CA MET A 249 2.96 -10.86 9.31
C MET A 249 3.63 -12.04 10.04
N TYR A 250 4.74 -12.54 9.50
CA TYR A 250 5.51 -13.63 10.12
C TYR A 250 6.08 -13.22 11.49
N PHE A 251 6.74 -12.07 11.58
CA PHE A 251 7.33 -11.58 12.83
C PHE A 251 6.25 -11.19 13.85
N GLU A 252 5.15 -10.58 13.42
CA GLU A 252 3.98 -10.31 14.27
C GLU A 252 3.38 -11.61 14.83
N ALA A 253 3.19 -12.63 14.00
CA ALA A 253 2.68 -13.93 14.43
C ALA A 253 3.61 -14.61 15.46
N LYS A 254 4.92 -14.60 15.22
CA LYS A 254 5.90 -15.17 16.18
C LYS A 254 5.93 -14.43 17.51
N TYR A 255 5.89 -13.10 17.48
CA TYR A 255 5.81 -12.28 18.68
C TYR A 255 4.58 -12.62 19.51
N LEU A 256 3.39 -12.63 18.89
CA LEU A 256 2.15 -12.91 19.60
C LEU A 256 2.12 -14.32 20.18
N ARG A 257 2.71 -15.30 19.48
CA ARG A 257 2.87 -16.65 20.02
C ARG A 257 3.75 -16.71 21.26
N ALA A 258 4.89 -16.03 21.25
CA ALA A 258 5.76 -15.95 22.43
C ALA A 258 5.03 -15.25 23.59
N TYR A 259 4.35 -14.14 23.31
CA TYR A 259 3.59 -13.39 24.31
C TYR A 259 2.42 -14.20 24.89
N MET A 260 1.74 -15.02 24.10
CA MET A 260 0.68 -15.90 24.62
C MET A 260 1.20 -16.98 25.57
N ASP A 261 2.45 -17.44 25.40
CA ASP A 261 3.06 -18.38 26.33
C ASP A 261 3.35 -17.70 27.68
N VAL A 262 3.71 -16.39 27.67
CA VAL A 262 3.83 -15.57 28.89
C VAL A 262 2.49 -15.53 29.63
N LEU A 263 1.40 -15.26 28.91
CA LEU A 263 0.06 -15.23 29.49
C LEU A 263 -0.38 -16.58 30.07
N LYS A 264 0.13 -17.69 29.52
CA LYS A 264 -0.11 -19.05 30.01
C LYS A 264 0.86 -19.46 31.14
N ARG A 265 1.76 -18.58 31.57
CA ARG A 265 2.82 -18.85 32.55
C ARG A 265 3.74 -20.01 32.14
N SER A 266 4.00 -20.13 30.85
CA SER A 266 4.92 -21.13 30.30
C SER A 266 6.28 -20.49 30.06
N THR A 267 6.99 -20.18 31.15
CA THR A 267 8.13 -19.26 31.12
C THR A 267 9.29 -19.76 30.28
N GLU A 268 9.67 -21.03 30.43
CA GLU A 268 10.73 -21.66 29.64
C GLU A 268 10.45 -21.59 28.13
N TYR A 269 9.25 -21.99 27.69
CA TYR A 269 8.87 -21.96 26.26
C TYR A 269 8.82 -20.52 25.71
N SER A 270 8.36 -19.58 26.53
CA SER A 270 8.28 -18.17 26.16
C SER A 270 9.68 -17.58 25.92
N VAL A 271 10.62 -17.84 26.83
CA VAL A 271 12.03 -17.42 26.70
C VAL A 271 12.63 -17.99 25.41
N GLN A 272 12.45 -19.28 25.15
CA GLN A 272 12.95 -19.92 23.93
C GLN A 272 12.38 -19.26 22.67
N ARG A 273 11.07 -18.96 22.63
CA ARG A 273 10.46 -18.31 21.47
C ARG A 273 10.90 -16.86 21.29
N PHE A 274 11.08 -16.09 22.35
CA PHE A 274 11.63 -14.73 22.25
C PHE A 274 13.10 -14.73 21.79
N ASN A 275 13.91 -15.68 22.27
CA ASN A 275 15.26 -15.90 21.76
C ASN A 275 15.26 -16.23 20.27
N GLN A 276 14.41 -17.15 19.84
CA GLN A 276 14.29 -17.50 18.42
C GLN A 276 13.81 -16.31 17.58
N LEU A 277 12.85 -15.53 18.07
CA LEU A 277 12.35 -14.33 17.40
C LEU A 277 13.48 -13.30 17.20
N LYS A 278 14.30 -13.07 18.22
CA LYS A 278 15.48 -12.19 18.14
C LYS A 278 16.48 -12.72 17.13
N VAL A 279 16.84 -14.00 17.19
CA VAL A 279 17.79 -14.64 16.26
C VAL A 279 17.28 -14.55 14.82
N ASP A 280 16.00 -14.83 14.58
CA ASP A 280 15.40 -14.74 13.24
C ASP A 280 15.43 -13.30 12.71
N ALA A 281 15.09 -12.33 13.54
CA ALA A 281 15.14 -10.92 13.18
C ALA A 281 16.58 -10.53 12.84
N GLU A 282 17.53 -10.82 13.72
CA GLU A 282 18.94 -10.51 13.50
C GLU A 282 19.54 -11.22 12.28
N ALA A 283 19.23 -12.50 12.05
CA ALA A 283 19.72 -13.23 10.89
C ALA A 283 19.19 -12.64 9.58
N LYS A 284 17.91 -12.27 9.56
CA LYS A 284 17.27 -11.64 8.40
C LYS A 284 17.87 -10.26 8.10
N TYR A 285 18.06 -9.41 9.12
CA TYR A 285 18.51 -8.02 8.89
C TYR A 285 20.02 -7.82 8.93
N ARG A 286 20.80 -8.70 9.56
CA ARG A 286 22.27 -8.69 9.39
C ARG A 286 22.64 -9.03 7.94
N ALA A 287 21.83 -9.83 7.25
CA ALA A 287 22.01 -10.15 5.84
C ALA A 287 21.62 -8.97 4.91
N GLU A 288 20.79 -8.05 5.38
CA GLU A 288 20.31 -6.93 4.57
C GLU A 288 21.18 -5.69 4.83
N GLU A 289 22.16 -5.46 3.94
CA GLU A 289 23.08 -4.30 3.96
C GLU A 289 22.40 -2.91 3.94
N PHE A 290 21.07 -2.86 3.88
CA PHE A 290 20.27 -1.65 3.69
C PHE A 290 20.41 -0.65 4.86
N PHE A 291 20.78 -1.09 6.07
CA PHE A 291 20.94 -0.19 7.21
C PHE A 291 22.33 0.44 7.35
N ASN A 292 23.30 0.00 6.54
CA ASN A 292 24.67 0.52 6.59
C ASN A 292 24.77 1.84 5.80
N GLY A 293 24.29 2.94 6.41
CA GLY A 293 24.67 4.35 6.23
C GLY A 293 24.54 5.03 4.86
N ASN A 294 24.51 4.31 3.74
CA ASN A 294 24.60 4.90 2.40
C ASN A 294 23.71 4.19 1.36
N VAL A 295 22.77 3.33 1.77
CA VAL A 295 21.85 2.71 0.79
C VAL A 295 21.04 3.77 0.05
N VAL A 296 20.56 4.80 0.76
CA VAL A 296 19.75 5.87 0.19
C VAL A 296 20.54 6.61 -0.89
N GLY A 297 21.78 6.99 -0.58
CA GLY A 297 22.66 7.67 -1.54
C GLY A 297 23.02 6.79 -2.75
N LYS A 298 23.26 5.49 -2.54
CA LYS A 298 23.51 4.53 -3.63
C LYS A 298 22.29 4.39 -4.55
N ILE A 299 21.11 4.12 -3.99
CA ILE A 299 19.86 3.96 -4.75
C ILE A 299 19.51 5.26 -5.47
N GLN A 300 19.60 6.40 -4.79
CA GLN A 300 19.33 7.70 -5.41
C GLN A 300 20.24 7.95 -6.61
N LYS A 301 21.55 7.71 -6.51
CA LYS A 301 22.49 7.84 -7.64
C LYS A 301 22.15 6.89 -8.79
N ILE A 302 21.73 5.66 -8.50
CA ILE A 302 21.29 4.70 -9.51
C ILE A 302 20.02 5.21 -10.23
N VAL A 303 19.03 5.72 -9.48
CA VAL A 303 17.81 6.30 -10.05
C VAL A 303 18.15 7.51 -10.93
N GLU A 304 19.01 8.42 -10.44
CA GLU A 304 19.46 9.61 -11.17
C GLU A 304 20.13 9.26 -12.51
N LYS A 305 20.97 8.21 -12.52
CA LYS A 305 21.76 7.81 -13.69
C LYS A 305 20.96 6.95 -14.68
N ASP A 306 20.23 5.96 -14.18
CA ASP A 306 19.79 4.82 -14.99
C ASP A 306 18.26 4.77 -15.20
N SER A 307 17.45 5.57 -14.47
CA SER A 307 15.98 5.49 -14.53
C SER A 307 15.39 5.64 -15.93
N SER A 308 16.05 6.38 -16.83
CA SER A 308 15.62 6.53 -18.24
C SER A 308 15.74 5.24 -19.07
N GLN A 309 16.50 4.25 -18.60
CA GLN A 309 16.71 2.97 -19.28
C GLN A 309 15.70 1.90 -18.82
N TRP A 310 15.04 2.11 -17.68
CA TRP A 310 14.14 1.11 -17.12
C TRP A 310 12.82 1.07 -17.88
N ILE A 311 12.31 -0.14 -18.13
CA ILE A 311 10.97 -0.34 -18.66
C ILE A 311 9.95 0.03 -17.58
N ASP A 312 10.12 -0.51 -16.38
CA ASP A 312 9.35 -0.23 -15.16
C ASP A 312 10.24 -0.44 -13.92
N ILE A 313 9.67 -0.33 -12.71
CA ILE A 313 10.41 -0.56 -11.46
C ILE A 313 10.90 -2.02 -11.35
N ALA A 314 10.16 -3.00 -11.86
CA ALA A 314 10.57 -4.40 -11.80
C ALA A 314 11.83 -4.68 -12.67
N SER A 315 12.01 -3.90 -13.74
CA SER A 315 13.20 -3.92 -14.59
C SER A 315 14.37 -3.05 -14.10
N SER A 316 14.25 -2.44 -12.91
CA SER A 316 15.32 -1.61 -12.35
C SER A 316 16.56 -2.42 -11.96
N ALA A 317 17.65 -1.73 -11.61
CA ALA A 317 18.87 -2.37 -11.13
C ALA A 317 18.58 -3.27 -9.90
N PRO A 318 19.27 -4.42 -9.73
CA PRO A 318 19.02 -5.35 -8.63
C PRO A 318 18.91 -4.68 -7.26
N THR A 319 19.86 -3.80 -6.91
CA THR A 319 19.83 -3.05 -5.63
C THR A 319 18.54 -2.26 -5.39
N VAL A 320 17.93 -1.71 -6.44
CA VAL A 320 16.67 -0.95 -6.34
C VAL A 320 15.49 -1.92 -6.19
N ARG A 321 15.46 -2.97 -7.00
CA ARG A 321 14.41 -3.99 -6.95
C ARG A 321 14.38 -4.68 -5.58
N ASP A 322 15.53 -5.13 -5.09
CA ASP A 322 15.67 -5.84 -3.82
C ASP A 322 15.28 -4.91 -2.66
N PHE A 323 15.61 -3.61 -2.74
CA PHE A 323 15.13 -2.61 -1.77
C PHE A 323 13.62 -2.40 -1.82
N ILE A 324 13.01 -2.39 -3.00
CA ILE A 324 11.56 -2.22 -3.15
C ILE A 324 10.80 -3.43 -2.58
N GLU A 325 11.30 -4.63 -2.83
CA GLU A 325 10.78 -5.85 -2.23
C GLU A 325 10.89 -5.81 -0.71
N PHE A 326 12.07 -5.48 -0.19
CA PHE A 326 12.29 -5.24 1.24
C PHE A 326 11.30 -4.22 1.81
N ALA A 327 11.21 -3.03 1.22
CA ALA A 327 10.34 -1.96 1.68
C ALA A 327 8.86 -2.39 1.71
N SER A 328 8.41 -3.14 0.70
CA SER A 328 7.02 -3.62 0.61
C SER A 328 6.63 -4.54 1.77
N ASN A 329 7.59 -5.20 2.42
CA ASN A 329 7.38 -6.07 3.56
C ASN A 329 7.40 -5.34 4.90
N TRP A 330 8.01 -4.14 4.98
CA TRP A 330 8.39 -3.51 6.24
C TRP A 330 7.77 -2.17 6.54
N VAL A 331 7.25 -1.47 5.53
CA VAL A 331 6.64 -0.15 5.70
C VAL A 331 5.14 -0.16 5.49
N ASP A 332 4.46 0.87 5.99
CA ASP A 332 3.05 1.08 5.70
C ASP A 332 2.79 1.25 4.19
N GLN A 333 1.67 0.70 3.72
CA GLN A 333 1.29 0.69 2.31
C GLN A 333 1.22 2.09 1.69
N LYS A 334 0.83 3.12 2.47
CA LYS A 334 0.76 4.50 1.98
C LYS A 334 2.17 5.04 1.72
N LEU A 335 3.09 4.81 2.66
CA LEU A 335 4.47 5.26 2.53
C LEU A 335 5.14 4.57 1.33
N PHE A 336 4.96 3.25 1.21
CA PHE A 336 5.44 2.47 0.07
C PHE A 336 4.88 2.97 -1.26
N SER A 337 3.56 3.18 -1.35
CA SER A 337 2.91 3.69 -2.58
C SER A 337 3.41 5.07 -2.99
N ASN A 338 3.76 5.94 -2.03
CA ASN A 338 4.34 7.25 -2.31
C ASN A 338 5.76 7.14 -2.88
N LEU A 339 6.58 6.24 -2.35
CA LEU A 339 7.90 5.95 -2.90
C LEU A 339 7.80 5.43 -4.34
N VAL A 340 6.94 4.42 -4.57
CA VAL A 340 6.71 3.83 -5.90
C VAL A 340 6.29 4.90 -6.91
N SER A 341 5.34 5.77 -6.55
CA SER A 341 4.89 6.85 -7.43
C SER A 341 6.02 7.85 -7.76
N SER A 342 6.91 8.14 -6.81
CA SER A 342 8.05 9.05 -7.01
C SER A 342 9.12 8.44 -7.92
N LEU A 343 9.33 7.12 -7.84
CA LEU A 343 10.21 6.39 -8.75
C LEU A 343 9.63 6.33 -10.16
N GLU A 344 8.33 6.04 -10.31
CA GLU A 344 7.63 6.07 -11.60
C GLU A 344 7.70 7.45 -12.25
N LEU A 345 7.55 8.54 -11.49
CA LEU A 345 7.73 9.90 -11.99
C LEU A 345 9.15 10.12 -12.53
N SER A 346 10.17 9.65 -11.81
CA SER A 346 11.57 9.78 -12.22
C SER A 346 11.87 9.02 -13.52
N ILE A 347 11.36 7.79 -13.65
CA ILE A 347 11.43 7.00 -14.90
C ILE A 347 10.73 7.74 -16.04
N SER A 348 9.51 8.24 -15.80
CA SER A 348 8.71 8.96 -16.79
C SER A 348 9.42 10.22 -17.30
N LEU A 349 10.04 11.00 -16.40
CA LEU A 349 10.83 12.19 -16.74
C LEU A 349 12.08 11.83 -17.57
N GLY A 350 12.81 10.79 -17.18
CA GLY A 350 13.99 10.32 -17.93
C GLY A 350 13.64 9.90 -19.37
N LYS A 351 12.53 9.18 -19.55
CA LYS A 351 12.01 8.80 -20.87
C LYS A 351 11.58 10.01 -21.69
N GLU A 352 10.91 10.97 -21.06
CA GLU A 352 10.49 12.20 -21.73
C GLU A 352 11.70 13.03 -22.17
N LYS A 353 12.72 13.21 -21.32
CA LYS A 353 13.96 13.90 -21.69
C LYS A 353 14.61 13.28 -22.93
N LYS A 354 14.78 11.94 -22.93
CA LYS A 354 15.36 11.18 -24.05
C LYS A 354 14.54 11.28 -25.34
N ARG A 355 13.23 11.45 -25.23
CA ARG A 355 12.34 11.65 -26.38
C ARG A 355 12.51 13.04 -26.96
N ILE A 356 12.48 14.08 -26.12
CA ILE A 356 12.54 15.48 -26.53
C ILE A 356 13.89 15.86 -27.10
N SER A 357 14.99 15.29 -26.58
CA SER A 357 16.33 15.55 -27.10
C SER A 357 16.53 15.11 -28.56
N LYS A 358 15.64 14.26 -29.08
CA LYS A 358 15.66 13.78 -30.48
C LYS A 358 14.75 14.57 -31.42
N LEU A 359 13.96 15.49 -30.90
CA LEU A 359 13.03 16.31 -31.68
C LEU A 359 13.64 17.69 -31.94
N GLU A 360 13.21 18.33 -33.02
CA GLU A 360 13.58 19.71 -33.36
C GLU A 360 12.30 20.56 -33.44
N PHE A 361 12.16 21.52 -32.52
CA PHE A 361 11.04 22.48 -32.49
C PHE A 361 11.43 23.75 -31.72
N SER A 362 10.75 24.87 -31.96
CA SER A 362 11.02 26.12 -31.25
C SER A 362 10.66 25.98 -29.76
N GLY A 363 11.58 26.36 -28.87
CA GLY A 363 11.39 26.21 -27.42
C GLY A 363 11.79 24.84 -26.86
N ARG A 364 12.44 23.99 -27.65
CA ARG A 364 13.00 22.70 -27.18
C ARG A 364 13.87 22.86 -25.95
N GLU A 365 14.81 23.82 -25.98
CA GLU A 365 15.76 24.04 -24.89
C GLU A 365 15.06 24.49 -23.60
N ASP A 366 14.05 25.36 -23.69
CA ASP A 366 13.24 25.77 -22.53
C ASP A 366 12.45 24.60 -21.93
N TYR A 367 11.95 23.70 -22.79
CA TYR A 367 11.25 22.50 -22.35
C TYR A 367 12.20 21.50 -21.70
N LEU A 368 13.38 21.25 -22.28
CA LEU A 368 14.42 20.43 -21.68
C LEU A 368 14.88 21.00 -20.34
N ALA A 369 15.10 22.31 -20.23
CA ALA A 369 15.43 22.97 -18.97
C ALA A 369 14.31 22.83 -17.92
N SER A 370 13.05 22.75 -18.35
CA SER A 370 11.92 22.50 -17.45
C SER A 370 11.87 21.04 -17.00
N ILE A 371 12.14 20.08 -17.89
CA ILE A 371 12.28 18.66 -17.53
C ILE A 371 13.44 18.47 -16.56
N ASP A 372 14.58 19.12 -16.77
CA ASP A 372 15.75 19.02 -15.89
C ASP A 372 15.45 19.54 -14.48
N ARG A 373 14.76 20.68 -14.36
CA ARG A 373 14.28 21.18 -13.08
C ARG A 373 13.33 20.20 -12.37
N LEU A 374 12.42 19.59 -13.12
CA LEU A 374 11.51 18.57 -12.59
C LEU A 374 12.25 17.29 -12.18
N MET A 375 13.24 16.85 -12.96
CA MET A 375 14.08 15.70 -12.62
C MET A 375 14.86 15.94 -11.33
N SER A 376 15.53 17.10 -11.19
CA SER A 376 16.23 17.45 -9.95
C SER A 376 15.27 17.48 -8.75
N ALA A 377 14.07 18.04 -8.90
CA ALA A 377 13.07 18.05 -7.83
C ALA A 377 12.57 16.63 -7.50
N SER A 378 12.32 15.80 -8.52
CA SER A 378 11.89 14.41 -8.39
C SER A 378 12.96 13.56 -7.69
N ASN A 379 14.22 13.69 -8.07
CA ASN A 379 15.34 12.95 -7.46
C ASN A 379 15.51 13.32 -5.98
N ASN A 380 15.39 14.61 -5.64
CA ASN A 380 15.38 15.06 -4.26
C ASN A 380 14.19 14.49 -3.46
N GLU A 381 13.01 14.43 -4.06
CA GLU A 381 11.83 13.82 -3.42
C GLU A 381 12.01 12.30 -3.24
N VAL A 382 12.56 11.60 -4.24
CA VAL A 382 12.93 10.18 -4.11
C VAL A 382 13.91 9.98 -2.95
N GLY A 383 14.96 10.79 -2.83
CA GLY A 383 15.91 10.70 -1.71
C GLY A 383 15.24 10.87 -0.34
N LYS A 384 14.30 11.83 -0.21
CA LYS A 384 13.49 12.00 1.01
C LYS A 384 12.61 10.78 1.29
N LYS A 385 11.88 10.28 0.28
CA LYS A 385 11.00 9.12 0.43
C LYS A 385 11.75 7.83 0.74
N LEU A 386 12.93 7.64 0.16
CA LEU A 386 13.85 6.55 0.51
C LEU A 386 14.28 6.66 1.98
N THR A 387 14.64 7.86 2.45
CA THR A 387 15.01 8.10 3.85
C THR A 387 13.86 7.80 4.82
N GLU A 388 12.65 8.26 4.50
CA GLU A 388 11.43 7.98 5.27
C GLU A 388 11.17 6.46 5.34
N VAL A 389 11.26 5.76 4.21
CA VAL A 389 11.06 4.31 4.12
C VAL A 389 12.12 3.55 4.91
N VAL A 390 13.41 3.89 4.78
CA VAL A 390 14.50 3.24 5.53
C VAL A 390 14.31 3.46 7.03
N THR A 391 13.92 4.66 7.44
CA THR A 391 13.71 5.00 8.85
C THR A 391 12.52 4.22 9.43
N GLU A 392 11.40 4.16 8.70
CA GLU A 392 10.23 3.40 9.15
C GLU A 392 10.50 1.89 9.15
N ALA A 393 11.19 1.35 8.14
CA ALA A 393 11.58 -0.06 8.13
C ALA A 393 12.50 -0.41 9.31
N ASN A 394 13.53 0.43 9.56
CA ASN A 394 14.41 0.29 10.73
C ASN A 394 13.61 0.33 12.04
N ARG A 395 12.65 1.25 12.14
CA ARG A 395 11.77 1.36 13.32
C ARG A 395 10.91 0.10 13.50
N SER A 396 10.29 -0.41 12.45
CA SER A 396 9.50 -1.65 12.48
C SER A 396 10.34 -2.83 12.95
N ILE A 397 11.56 -2.97 12.43
CA ILE A 397 12.51 -4.03 12.78
C ILE A 397 13.00 -3.91 14.22
N LYS A 398 13.46 -2.73 14.62
CA LYS A 398 13.87 -2.46 16.01
C LYS A 398 12.70 -2.69 16.97
N SER A 399 11.47 -2.37 16.56
CA SER A 399 10.29 -2.66 17.37
C SER A 399 10.12 -4.16 17.60
N VAL A 400 10.37 -5.02 16.61
CA VAL A 400 10.36 -6.49 16.79
C VAL A 400 11.45 -6.93 17.77
N GLN A 401 12.66 -6.41 17.65
CA GLN A 401 13.78 -6.73 18.55
C GLN A 401 13.50 -6.29 19.99
N ILE A 402 13.08 -5.03 20.18
CA ILE A 402 12.71 -4.49 21.50
C ILE A 402 11.58 -5.28 22.11
N LYS A 403 10.54 -5.62 21.34
CA LYS A 403 9.43 -6.46 21.79
C LYS A 403 9.90 -7.85 22.23
N ALA A 404 10.87 -8.43 21.52
CA ALA A 404 11.44 -9.71 21.89
C ALA A 404 12.19 -9.64 23.23
N GLU A 405 12.93 -8.56 23.51
CA GLU A 405 13.61 -8.36 24.79
C GLU A 405 12.65 -8.00 25.92
N MET A 406 11.70 -7.10 25.66
CA MET A 406 10.65 -6.76 26.63
C MET A 406 9.86 -7.99 27.07
N GLY A 407 9.54 -8.89 26.14
CA GLY A 407 8.87 -10.14 26.47
C GLY A 407 9.68 -11.04 27.43
N LYS A 408 11.02 -10.99 27.39
CA LYS A 408 11.87 -11.68 28.36
C LYS A 408 11.88 -10.98 29.72
N LEU A 409 11.97 -9.65 29.73
CA LEU A 409 11.91 -8.88 30.96
C LEU A 409 10.57 -9.07 31.68
N GLU A 410 9.47 -9.13 30.93
CA GLU A 410 8.14 -9.46 31.46
C GLU A 410 8.11 -10.86 32.09
N LEU A 411 8.79 -11.85 31.50
CA LEU A 411 8.90 -13.19 32.08
C LEU A 411 9.70 -13.20 33.37
N GLU A 412 10.86 -12.55 33.40
CA GLU A 412 11.65 -12.42 34.62
C GLU A 412 10.83 -11.72 35.71
N TRP A 413 10.04 -10.72 35.34
CA TRP A 413 9.15 -10.04 36.28
C TRP A 413 8.01 -10.95 36.76
N VAL A 414 7.38 -11.73 35.88
CA VAL A 414 6.35 -12.70 36.27
C VAL A 414 6.92 -13.77 37.20
N ASP A 415 8.10 -14.31 36.90
CA ASP A 415 8.77 -15.32 37.72
C ASP A 415 9.15 -14.77 39.10
N ARG A 416 9.69 -13.55 39.17
CA ARG A 416 10.06 -12.91 40.45
C ARG A 416 8.86 -12.55 41.33
N ASN A 417 7.72 -12.28 40.72
CA ASN A 417 6.50 -11.90 41.43
C ASN A 417 5.50 -13.06 41.57
N GLU A 418 5.89 -14.28 41.19
CA GLU A 418 5.02 -15.44 41.36
C GLU A 418 4.80 -15.73 42.85
N GLY A 419 3.55 -15.58 43.30
CA GLY A 419 3.18 -15.73 44.71
C GLY A 419 2.95 -14.42 45.47
N VAL A 420 3.25 -13.27 44.86
CA VAL A 420 2.91 -11.93 45.39
C VAL A 420 1.40 -11.75 45.40
N ARG A 421 0.83 -11.46 46.58
CA ARG A 421 -0.64 -11.47 46.78
C ARG A 421 -1.27 -10.10 46.61
N ASP A 422 -0.51 -9.02 46.77
CA ASP A 422 -1.00 -7.66 46.63
C ASP A 422 0.05 -6.68 46.05
N ALA A 423 -0.42 -5.47 45.72
CA ALA A 423 0.40 -4.43 45.09
C ALA A 423 1.53 -3.89 46.01
N ASN A 424 1.42 -4.01 47.33
CA ASN A 424 2.44 -3.54 48.26
C ASN A 424 3.62 -4.53 48.34
N GLU A 425 3.33 -5.83 48.37
CA GLU A 425 4.37 -6.87 48.24
C GLU A 425 5.12 -6.74 46.90
N LEU A 426 4.39 -6.43 45.83
CA LEU A 426 4.95 -6.21 44.50
C LEU A 426 5.89 -4.98 44.47
N LEU A 427 5.44 -3.85 45.00
CA LEU A 427 6.24 -2.62 45.07
C LEU A 427 7.47 -2.79 45.95
N LYS A 428 7.35 -3.53 47.06
CA LYS A 428 8.48 -3.83 47.95
C LYS A 428 9.52 -4.73 47.28
N GLY A 429 9.09 -5.80 46.60
CA GLY A 429 9.99 -6.63 45.79
C GLY A 429 10.71 -5.84 44.69
N PHE A 430 10.04 -4.86 44.09
CA PHE A 430 10.64 -3.96 43.09
C PHE A 430 11.70 -3.04 43.70
N GLN A 431 11.41 -2.43 44.85
CA GLN A 431 12.36 -1.58 45.57
C GLN A 431 13.59 -2.35 46.07
N ASP A 432 13.41 -3.59 46.50
CA ASP A 432 14.50 -4.41 47.04
C ASP A 432 15.43 -4.97 45.95
N SER A 433 14.91 -5.16 44.73
CA SER A 433 15.63 -5.81 43.62
C SER A 433 16.28 -4.86 42.62
N VAL A 434 15.81 -3.62 42.51
CA VAL A 434 16.39 -2.62 41.60
C VAL A 434 17.27 -1.66 42.42
N ARG A 435 18.53 -2.05 42.65
CA ARG A 435 19.50 -1.21 43.37
C ARG A 435 20.03 -0.06 42.49
N SER A 436 20.03 -0.24 41.17
CA SER A 436 20.42 0.75 40.18
C SER A 436 19.70 0.53 38.84
N VAL A 437 19.70 1.56 37.98
CA VAL A 437 19.19 1.45 36.60
C VAL A 437 20.10 0.53 35.77
N GLU A 438 21.40 0.48 36.08
CA GLU A 438 22.36 -0.43 35.45
C GLU A 438 22.06 -1.91 35.75
N ASP A 439 21.64 -2.26 36.97
CA ASP A 439 21.22 -3.63 37.32
C ASP A 439 19.96 -4.07 36.54
N TYR A 440 19.11 -3.11 36.17
CA TYR A 440 17.86 -3.35 35.46
C TYR A 440 18.04 -3.53 33.95
N LEU A 441 19.09 -2.95 33.39
CA LEU A 441 19.39 -3.01 31.95
C LEU A 441 20.43 -4.09 31.59
N GLY A 442 20.89 -4.87 32.58
CA GLY A 442 21.85 -5.95 32.39
C GLY A 442 23.22 -5.44 31.96
N GLY A 443 23.85 -4.63 32.81
CA GLY A 443 25.23 -4.15 32.63
C GLY A 443 26.25 -5.23 32.32
#